data_AF-A0A814X8N8-F1
#
_entry.id   AF-A0A814X8N8-F1
#
_cell.length_a   1.000
_cell.length_b   1.000
_cell.length_c   1.000
_cell.angle_alpha   90.00
_cell.angle_beta   90.00
_cell.angle_gamma   90.00
#
_symmetry.space_group_name_H-M   'P 1'
#
loop_
_entity.id
_entity.type
_entity.pdbx_description
1 polymer ?
#
loop_
_entity_poly.entity_id
_entity_poly.type
_entity_poly.pdbx_seq_one_letter_code
_entity_poly.pdbx_strand_id
1 'polypeptide(L)'
;MGDKNNNTTTTIADQLKFLRSILHSDDHLQTLPSGDYQQLQIKLDYDIQISCFFDLLNLLNKPLTINHLNDLRIIKSSNKCPLDIGQ
;
A
#
# COMPACT_ATOMS: atom_id res chain seq x y z
N MET A 1 4.73 -26.38 23.92
CA MET A 1 5.37 -25.09 23.57
C MET A 1 4.39 -24.41 22.63
N GLY A 2 3.50 -23.56 23.17
CA GLY A 2 2.42 -22.99 22.39
C GLY A 2 2.95 -21.82 21.56
N ASP A 3 2.86 -21.93 20.24
CA ASP A 3 3.03 -20.78 19.33
C ASP A 3 2.02 -19.72 19.73
N LYS A 4 2.51 -18.70 20.44
CA LYS A 4 1.77 -17.46 20.67
C LYS A 4 1.64 -16.79 19.31
N ASN A 5 0.54 -17.10 18.64
CA ASN A 5 0.07 -16.43 17.46
C ASN A 5 -0.29 -15.00 17.89
N ASN A 6 0.69 -14.11 17.86
CA ASN A 6 0.56 -12.70 18.22
C ASN A 6 -0.26 -12.02 17.11
N ASN A 7 -1.58 -12.27 17.14
CA ASN A 7 -2.55 -11.59 16.30
C ASN A 7 -2.67 -10.14 16.79
N THR A 8 -1.63 -9.38 16.51
CA THR A 8 -1.58 -7.96 16.76
C THR A 8 -2.39 -7.37 15.62
N THR A 9 -3.67 -7.10 15.87
CA THR A 9 -4.56 -6.47 14.90
C THR A 9 -4.01 -5.08 14.59
N THR A 10 -3.15 -4.99 13.59
CA THR A 10 -2.56 -3.74 13.13
C THR A 10 -3.59 -3.01 12.31
N THR A 11 -3.80 -1.72 12.59
CA THR A 11 -4.71 -0.91 11.79
C THR A 11 -4.15 -0.73 10.38
N ILE A 12 -4.98 -0.37 9.40
CA ILE A 12 -4.49 -0.02 8.06
C ILE A 12 -3.38 1.05 8.10
N ALA A 13 -3.48 2.01 9.03
CA ALA A 13 -2.44 3.02 9.22
C ALA A 13 -1.09 2.42 9.66
N ASP A 14 -1.10 1.46 10.59
CA ASP A 14 0.11 0.77 11.04
C ASP A 14 0.74 -0.06 9.91
N GLN A 15 -0.10 -0.73 9.10
CA GLN A 15 0.35 -1.52 7.95
C GLN A 15 0.98 -0.64 6.87
N LEU A 16 0.38 0.51 6.56
CA LEU A 16 0.96 1.47 5.63
C LEU A 16 2.28 2.05 6.15
N LYS A 17 2.38 2.34 7.45
CA LYS A 17 3.63 2.78 8.09
C LYS A 17 4.72 1.72 8.02
N PHE A 18 4.37 0.46 8.23
CA PHE A 18 5.30 -0.67 8.09
C PHE A 18 5.77 -0.83 6.63
N LEU A 19 4.87 -0.74 5.66
CA LEU A 19 5.22 -0.78 4.24
C LEU A 19 6.18 0.35 3.85
N ARG A 20 5.98 1.58 4.34
CA ARG A 20 6.93 2.68 4.13
C ARG A 20 8.31 2.36 4.68
N SER A 21 8.38 1.73 5.85
CA SER A 21 9.66 1.31 6.44
C SER A 21 10.38 0.24 5.61
N ILE A 22 9.66 -0.65 4.92
CA ILE A 22 10.25 -1.65 4.03
C ILE A 22 10.71 -1.04 2.71
N LEU A 23 9.89 -0.16 2.14
CA LEU A 23 10.14 0.43 0.82
C LEU A 23 11.19 1.55 0.85
N HIS A 24 11.64 1.96 2.04
CA HIS A 24 12.72 2.92 2.29
C HIS A 24 12.61 4.29 1.59
N SER A 25 11.49 4.62 0.94
CA SER A 25 11.18 5.97 0.49
C SER A 25 9.66 6.20 0.40
N ASP A 26 9.24 7.41 0.79
CA ASP A 26 7.85 7.86 0.71
C ASP A 26 7.36 7.98 -0.75
N ASP A 27 8.26 8.05 -1.73
CA ASP A 27 7.92 8.16 -3.15
C ASP A 27 7.42 6.82 -3.73
N HIS A 28 7.80 5.71 -3.10
CA HIS A 28 7.38 4.38 -3.51
C HIS A 28 5.97 4.04 -3.05
N LEU A 29 5.46 4.64 -1.97
CA LEU A 29 4.14 4.33 -1.42
C LEU A 29 3.25 5.57 -1.36
N GLN A 30 2.35 5.69 -2.33
CA GLN A 30 1.41 6.81 -2.41
C GLN A 30 0.00 6.34 -2.05
N THR A 31 -0.70 7.14 -1.24
CA THR A 31 -2.11 6.92 -0.89
C THR A 31 -2.91 8.09 -1.44
N LEU A 32 -3.80 7.83 -2.38
CA LEU A 32 -4.49 8.85 -3.17
C LEU A 32 -6.01 8.68 -3.06
N PRO A 33 -6.77 9.77 -2.87
CA PRO A 33 -8.22 9.72 -2.98
C PRO A 33 -8.63 9.41 -4.42
N SER A 34 -9.58 8.49 -4.60
CA SER A 34 -10.11 8.07 -5.90
C SER A 34 -11.63 7.94 -5.83
N GLY A 35 -12.33 9.08 -5.75
CA GLY A 35 -13.78 9.14 -5.54
C GLY A 35 -14.15 8.66 -4.15
N ASP A 36 -15.08 7.70 -4.06
CA ASP A 36 -15.51 7.07 -2.79
C ASP A 36 -14.49 6.08 -2.23
N TYR A 37 -13.40 5.81 -2.96
CA TYR A 37 -12.36 4.87 -2.58
C TYR A 37 -11.01 5.55 -2.33
N GLN A 38 -10.15 4.83 -1.62
CA GLN A 38 -8.73 5.13 -1.49
C GLN A 38 -7.93 4.20 -2.38
N GLN A 39 -6.97 4.78 -3.10
CA GLN A 39 -6.01 4.05 -3.91
C GLN A 39 -4.65 4.04 -3.21
N LEU A 40 -4.13 2.86 -2.92
CA LEU A 40 -2.73 2.68 -2.57
C LEU A 40 -1.94 2.32 -3.82
N GLN A 41 -0.91 3.10 -4.11
CA GLN A 41 0.03 2.86 -5.21
C GLN A 41 1.39 2.52 -4.63
N ILE A 42 1.95 1.39 -5.06
CA ILE A 42 3.31 0.95 -4.78
C ILE A 42 4.09 1.01 -6.09
N LYS A 43 5.09 1.88 -6.17
CA LYS A 43 6.01 1.96 -7.31
C LYS A 43 7.24 1.11 -7.03
N LEU A 44 7.48 0.10 -7.85
CA LEU A 44 8.62 -0.82 -7.78
C LEU A 44 9.50 -0.60 -9.01
N ASP A 45 10.80 -0.42 -8.78
CA ASP A 45 11.84 -0.36 -9.81
C ASP A 45 11.52 0.55 -11.02
N TYR A 46 10.75 1.63 -10.83
CA TYR A 46 10.39 2.64 -11.85
C TYR A 46 9.54 2.13 -13.03
N ASP A 47 9.42 0.82 -13.17
CA ASP A 47 8.80 0.14 -14.30
C ASP A 47 7.46 -0.49 -13.89
N ILE A 48 7.27 -0.80 -12.61
CA ILE A 48 6.13 -1.59 -12.14
C ILE A 48 5.40 -0.79 -11.09
N GLN A 49 4.10 -0.60 -11.28
CA GLN A 49 3.21 -0.03 -10.28
C GLN A 49 2.18 -1.07 -9.89
N ILE A 50 2.08 -1.35 -8.60
CA ILE A 50 0.96 -2.07 -8.01
C ILE A 50 -0.01 -1.02 -7.49
N SER A 51 -1.29 -1.16 -7.80
CA SER A 51 -2.34 -0.27 -7.32
C SER A 51 -3.47 -1.09 -6.76
N CYS A 52 -3.88 -0.81 -5.53
CA CYS A 52 -5.07 -1.41 -4.96
C CYS A 52 -6.06 -0.34 -4.50
N PHE A 53 -7.34 -0.64 -4.68
CA PHE A 53 -8.45 0.24 -4.32
C PHE A 53 -9.22 -0.38 -3.16
N PHE A 54 -9.51 0.41 -2.15
CA PHE A 54 -10.25 -0.05 -0.97
C PHE A 54 -11.10 1.09 -0.40
N ASP A 55 -12.12 0.70 0.35
CA ASP A 55 -12.95 1.65 1.09
C ASP A 55 -12.31 1.94 2.45
N LEU A 56 -11.69 3.10 2.59
CA LEU A 56 -11.01 3.47 3.83
C LEU A 56 -11.99 3.66 5.00
N LEU A 57 -13.21 4.16 4.75
CA LEU A 57 -14.18 4.38 5.83
C LEU A 57 -14.57 3.06 6.50
N ASN A 58 -14.72 2.01 5.68
CA ASN A 58 -14.99 0.66 6.16
C ASN A 58 -13.79 -0.04 6.83
N LEU A 59 -12.58 0.53 6.69
CA LEU A 59 -11.31 -0.09 7.12
C LEU A 59 -10.53 0.70 8.18
N LEU A 60 -11.02 1.85 8.65
CA LEU A 60 -10.33 2.73 9.62
C LEU A 60 -9.71 1.97 10.81
N ASN A 61 -10.42 0.98 11.35
CA ASN A 61 -10.00 0.20 12.52
C ASN A 61 -9.77 -1.29 12.20
N LYS A 62 -9.62 -1.64 10.93
CA LYS A 62 -9.42 -3.02 10.47
C LYS A 62 -8.11 -3.13 9.70
N PRO A 63 -7.48 -4.31 9.68
CA PRO A 63 -6.38 -4.57 8.78
C PRO A 63 -6.88 -4.55 7.32
N LEU A 64 -6.07 -4.01 6.43
CA LEU A 64 -6.24 -4.19 4.99
C LEU A 64 -5.93 -5.65 4.66
N THR A 65 -6.91 -6.35 4.10
CA THR A 65 -6.78 -7.74 3.63
C THR A 65 -7.28 -7.83 2.19
N ILE A 66 -6.92 -8.89 1.49
CA ILE A 66 -7.28 -9.07 0.08
C ILE A 66 -8.81 -9.05 -0.16
N ASN A 67 -9.60 -9.49 0.83
CA ASN A 67 -11.05 -9.51 0.76
C ASN A 67 -11.69 -8.10 0.79
N HIS A 68 -10.93 -7.09 1.19
CA HIS A 68 -11.40 -5.70 1.24
C HIS A 68 -10.90 -4.88 0.04
N LEU A 69 -10.20 -5.50 -0.91
CA LEU A 69 -9.75 -4.85 -2.13
C LEU A 69 -10.87 -4.92 -3.18
N ASN A 70 -11.28 -3.75 -3.66
CA ASN A 70 -12.24 -3.64 -4.76
C ASN A 70 -11.59 -3.94 -6.11
N ASP A 71 -10.31 -3.57 -6.24
CA ASP A 71 -9.54 -3.77 -7.46
C ASP A 71 -8.05 -3.83 -7.11
N LEU A 72 -7.31 -4.64 -7.88
CA LEU A 72 -5.87 -4.78 -7.82
C LEU A 72 -5.30 -4.75 -9.24
N ARG A 73 -4.50 -3.74 -9.53
CA ARG A 73 -3.84 -3.55 -10.82
C ARG A 73 -2.34 -3.66 -10.68
N ILE A 74 -1.71 -4.37 -11.61
CA ILE A 74 -0.27 -4.38 -11.77
C ILE A 74 0.00 -3.82 -13.16
N ILE A 75 0.60 -2.63 -13.19
CA ILE A 75 0.84 -1.88 -14.41
C ILE A 75 2.34 -1.85 -14.62
N LYS A 76 2.81 -2.33 -15.77
CA LYS A 76 4.18 -2.07 -16.21
C LYS A 76 4.20 -0.75 -16.98
N SER A 77 4.78 0.29 -16.39
CA SER A 77 5.07 1.54 -17.09
C SER A 77 6.25 1.33 -18.04
N SER A 78 6.05 1.67 -19.31
CA SER A 78 7.13 1.77 -20.30
C SER A 78 7.95 3.06 -20.16
N ASN A 79 7.45 4.05 -19.40
CA ASN A 79 8.14 5.28 -19.09
C ASN A 79 8.76 5.18 -17.69
N LYS A 80 10.07 4.97 -17.63
CA LYS A 80 10.87 5.09 -16.41
C LYS A 80 10.83 6.54 -15.96
N CYS A 81 10.02 6.87 -14.97
CA CYS A 81 10.08 8.18 -14.32
C CYS A 81 11.07 8.04 -13.16
N PRO A 82 12.23 8.72 -13.17
CA PRO A 82 13.18 8.62 -12.07
C PRO A 82 12.51 9.10 -10.79
N LEU A 83 12.67 8.32 -9.72
CA LEU A 83 12.41 8.77 -8.36
C LEU A 83 13.46 9.83 -8.09
N ASP A 84 13.02 10.96 -7.57
CA ASP A 84 13.92 11.97 -7.06
C ASP A 84 14.52 11.41 -5.76
N ILE A 85 15.55 10.59 -5.90
CA ILE A 85 16.42 10.21 -4.80
C ILE A 85 17.14 11.49 -4.40
N GLY A 86 16.51 12.25 -3.50
CA GLY A 86 17.09 13.46 -2.94
C GLY A 86 18.54 13.20 -2.53
N GLN A 87 19.43 14.05 -3.04
CA GLN A 87 20.86 14.03 -2.71
C GLN A 87 21.10 14.26 -1.22
#